data_AF-A0A942JIR6-F1
#
_entry.id   AF-A0A942JIR6-F1
#
_cell.length_a   1.000
_cell.length_b   1.000
_cell.length_c   1.000
_cell.angle_alpha   90.00
_cell.angle_beta   90.00
_cell.angle_gamma   90.00
#
_symmetry.space_group_name_H-M   'P 1'
#
loop_
_entity.id
_entity.type
_entity.pdbx_description
1 polymer ?
#
loop_
_entity_poly.entity_id
_entity_poly.type
_entity_poly.pdbx_seq_one_letter_code
_entity_poly.pdbx_strand_id
1 'polypeptide(L)'
;MVLSGLQDLKPERRDEILLAIAKKVEKYNLITPAILFLQMSKPLSFVGSQAVLFSAPIAGAFIDERLIEDFGQIMADRENVERLLTLLEDREEIRAKQEKLEKDQNKLEKARTKLEKGHKKIDN
;
A
#
# COMPACT_ATOMS: atom_id res chain seq x y z
N MET A 1 1.36 -34.82 -8.01
CA MET A 1 2.32 -34.24 -8.96
C MET A 1 1.82 -32.84 -9.38
N VAL A 2 1.69 -31.88 -8.46
CA VAL A 2 1.29 -30.48 -8.79
C VAL A 2 2.01 -29.42 -7.94
N LEU A 3 2.80 -29.80 -6.92
CA LEU A 3 3.43 -28.83 -6.00
C LEU A 3 4.88 -28.46 -6.33
N SER A 4 5.46 -29.03 -7.40
CA SER A 4 6.88 -28.83 -7.76
C SER A 4 7.15 -27.55 -8.56
N GLY A 5 6.12 -26.81 -8.99
CA GLY A 5 6.27 -25.52 -9.68
C GLY A 5 6.30 -24.28 -8.78
N LEU A 6 6.19 -24.47 -7.45
CA LEU A 6 5.99 -23.39 -6.47
C LEU A 6 7.28 -22.66 -6.04
N GLN A 7 8.44 -22.96 -6.62
CA GLN A 7 9.76 -22.55 -6.06
C GLN A 7 10.67 -21.73 -6.99
N ASP A 8 10.26 -21.42 -8.23
CA ASP A 8 11.16 -20.82 -9.23
C ASP A 8 10.87 -19.35 -9.58
N LEU A 9 10.26 -18.57 -8.69
CA LEU A 9 10.13 -17.13 -8.91
C LEU A 9 11.45 -16.42 -8.56
N LYS A 10 12.10 -15.83 -9.57
CA LYS A 10 13.33 -15.04 -9.35
C LYS A 10 13.08 -13.87 -8.38
N PRO A 11 14.03 -13.57 -7.46
CA PRO A 11 13.87 -12.49 -6.48
C PRO A 11 13.50 -11.13 -7.10
N GLU A 12 14.07 -10.81 -8.25
CA GLU A 12 13.81 -9.55 -8.95
C GLU A 12 12.35 -9.48 -9.42
N ARG A 13 11.85 -10.60 -9.96
CA ARG A 13 10.46 -10.69 -10.44
C ARG A 13 9.46 -10.60 -9.29
N ARG A 14 9.78 -11.22 -8.16
CA ARG A 14 9.00 -11.07 -6.91
C ARG A 14 8.91 -9.59 -6.53
N ASP A 15 10.05 -8.91 -6.45
CA ASP A 15 10.10 -7.53 -5.97
C ASP A 15 9.36 -6.57 -6.92
N GLU A 16 9.43 -6.80 -8.24
CA GLU A 16 8.62 -6.10 -9.23
C GLU A 16 7.11 -6.25 -8.98
N ILE A 17 6.66 -7.49 -8.69
CA ILE A 17 5.25 -7.77 -8.44
C ILE A 17 4.80 -7.14 -7.13
N LEU A 18 5.58 -7.25 -6.05
CA LEU A 18 5.30 -6.59 -4.76
C LEU A 18 5.18 -5.07 -4.94
N LEU A 19 6.08 -4.47 -5.71
CA LEU A 19 6.03 -3.05 -6.03
C LEU A 19 4.80 -2.68 -6.85
N ALA A 20 4.41 -3.51 -7.83
CA ALA A 20 3.22 -3.29 -8.63
C ALA A 20 1.94 -3.36 -7.79
N ILE A 21 1.87 -4.28 -6.83
CA ILE A 21 0.77 -4.39 -5.87
C ILE A 21 0.70 -3.13 -5.00
N ALA A 22 1.81 -2.73 -4.38
CA ALA A 22 1.85 -1.54 -3.52
C ALA A 22 1.41 -0.28 -4.28
N LYS A 23 1.85 -0.10 -5.54
CA LYS A 23 1.41 1.01 -6.41
C LYS A 23 -0.08 0.98 -6.72
N LYS A 24 -0.66 -0.21 -6.96
CA LYS A 24 -2.12 -0.34 -7.17
C LYS A 24 -2.89 0.02 -5.90
N VAL A 25 -2.46 -0.49 -4.75
CA VAL A 25 -3.09 -0.21 -3.44
C VAL A 25 -3.06 1.30 -3.14
N GLU A 26 -1.92 1.95 -3.36
CA GLU A 26 -1.76 3.40 -3.25
C GLU A 26 -2.68 4.16 -4.19
N LYS A 27 -2.71 3.79 -5.49
CA LYS A 27 -3.57 4.42 -6.50
C LYS A 27 -5.05 4.43 -6.11
N TYR A 28 -5.52 3.39 -5.41
CA TYR A 28 -6.90 3.27 -4.96
C TYR A 28 -7.14 3.79 -3.53
N ASN A 29 -6.15 4.42 -2.88
CA ASN A 29 -6.21 4.89 -1.48
C ASN A 29 -6.54 3.77 -0.49
N LEU A 30 -6.02 2.56 -0.73
CA LEU A 30 -6.27 1.37 0.09
C LEU A 30 -5.09 0.98 0.99
N ILE A 31 -4.09 1.84 1.18
CA ILE A 31 -2.88 1.49 1.96
C ILE A 31 -3.24 1.08 3.39
N THR A 32 -4.00 1.90 4.11
CA THR A 32 -4.41 1.59 5.49
C THR A 32 -5.20 0.27 5.63
N PRO A 33 -6.27 0.01 4.85
CA PRO A 33 -6.97 -1.27 4.94
C PRO A 33 -6.12 -2.46 4.48
N ALA A 34 -5.19 -2.27 3.54
CA ALA A 34 -4.27 -3.33 3.12
C ALA A 34 -3.26 -3.70 4.23
N ILE A 35 -2.68 -2.70 4.91
CA ILE A 35 -1.80 -2.92 6.08
C ILE A 35 -2.54 -3.71 7.16
N LEU A 36 -3.76 -3.29 7.51
CA LEU A 36 -4.59 -3.97 8.51
C LEU A 36 -4.86 -5.43 8.10
N PHE A 37 -5.24 -5.68 6.86
CA PHE A 37 -5.49 -7.03 6.35
C PHE A 37 -4.23 -7.92 6.43
N LEU A 38 -3.07 -7.41 6.03
CA LEU A 38 -1.80 -8.16 6.07
C LEU A 38 -1.36 -8.42 7.51
N GLN A 39 -1.51 -7.46 8.43
CA GLN A 39 -1.23 -7.63 9.86
C GLN A 39 -2.17 -8.68 10.48
N MET A 40 -3.44 -8.69 10.09
CA MET A 40 -4.41 -9.69 10.53
C MET A 40 -4.05 -11.09 10.04
N SER A 41 -3.35 -11.24 8.92
CA SER A 41 -2.91 -12.55 8.43
C SER A 41 -1.85 -13.22 9.31
N LYS A 42 -1.15 -12.46 10.17
CA LYS A 42 -0.08 -12.97 11.05
C LYS A 42 -0.57 -13.97 12.13
N PRO A 43 -1.70 -13.74 12.83
CA PRO A 43 -2.26 -14.71 13.80
C PRO A 43 -3.30 -15.72 13.24
N LEU A 44 -3.51 -15.81 11.93
CA LEU A 44 -4.80 -16.25 11.36
C LEU A 44 -4.94 -17.73 10.93
N SER A 45 -4.36 -18.70 11.64
CA SER A 45 -4.66 -20.13 11.39
C SER A 45 -6.15 -20.51 11.59
N PHE A 46 -6.99 -19.62 12.14
CA PHE A 46 -8.39 -19.92 12.48
C PHE A 46 -9.46 -19.26 11.59
N VAL A 47 -9.18 -18.15 10.89
CA VAL A 47 -10.20 -17.40 10.10
C VAL A 47 -9.97 -17.51 8.58
N GLY A 48 -8.82 -18.02 8.14
CA GLY A 48 -8.46 -18.10 6.72
C GLY A 48 -9.36 -19.00 5.85
N SER A 49 -9.95 -20.06 6.40
CA SER A 49 -10.75 -21.04 5.64
C SER A 49 -12.09 -20.50 5.13
N GLN A 50 -12.65 -19.46 5.76
CA GLN A 50 -13.94 -18.88 5.37
C GLN A 50 -13.80 -17.54 4.61
N ALA A 51 -12.70 -16.80 4.85
CA ALA A 51 -12.44 -15.52 4.18
C ALA A 51 -12.12 -15.68 2.68
N VAL A 52 -11.49 -16.80 2.29
CA VAL A 52 -11.18 -17.11 0.88
C VAL A 52 -12.46 -17.38 0.07
N LEU A 53 -13.42 -18.12 0.65
CA LEU A 53 -14.69 -18.44 -0.02
C LEU A 53 -15.60 -17.22 -0.17
N PHE A 54 -15.52 -16.25 0.74
CA PHE A 54 -16.30 -15.01 0.68
C PHE A 54 -15.74 -13.98 -0.31
N SER A 55 -14.42 -13.98 -0.56
CA SER A 55 -13.75 -13.03 -1.47
C SER A 55 -13.65 -13.52 -2.93
N ALA A 56 -13.81 -14.83 -3.17
CA ALA A 56 -13.76 -15.45 -4.50
C ALA A 56 -14.66 -14.82 -5.58
N PRO A 57 -15.92 -14.40 -5.30
CA PRO A 57 -16.81 -13.84 -6.33
C PRO A 57 -16.38 -12.46 -6.86
N ILE A 58 -15.53 -11.74 -6.13
CA ILE A 58 -15.12 -10.36 -6.45
C ILE A 58 -13.76 -10.35 -7.18
N ALA A 59 -12.90 -11.33 -6.91
CA ALA A 59 -11.55 -11.38 -7.47
C ALA A 59 -11.50 -11.82 -8.95
N GLY A 60 -12.44 -12.66 -9.40
CA GLY A 60 -12.40 -13.31 -10.73
C GLY A 60 -12.81 -12.44 -11.92
N ALA A 61 -13.40 -11.25 -11.70
CA ALA A 61 -13.97 -10.44 -12.78
C ALA A 61 -13.01 -9.39 -13.36
N PHE A 62 -11.83 -9.17 -12.77
CA PHE A 62 -10.97 -8.02 -13.11
C PHE A 62 -9.46 -8.32 -13.19
N ILE A 63 -9.03 -9.58 -13.11
CA ILE A 63 -7.62 -9.92 -12.88
C ILE A 63 -7.17 -11.04 -13.84
N ASP A 64 -6.09 -10.79 -14.59
CA ASP A 64 -5.41 -11.71 -15.50
C ASP A 64 -4.97 -12.99 -14.74
N GLU A 65 -5.35 -14.16 -15.27
CA GLU A 65 -5.19 -15.48 -14.63
C GLU A 65 -3.73 -15.81 -14.28
N ARG A 66 -2.77 -15.39 -15.12
CA ARG A 66 -1.34 -15.57 -14.84
C ARG A 66 -0.87 -14.74 -13.64
N LEU A 67 -1.48 -13.58 -13.44
CA LEU A 67 -1.17 -12.69 -12.34
C LEU A 67 -1.69 -13.24 -11.00
N ILE A 68 -2.75 -14.07 -11.03
CA ILE A 68 -3.28 -14.76 -9.86
C ILE A 68 -2.34 -15.88 -9.41
N GLU A 69 -1.80 -16.65 -10.34
CA GLU A 69 -0.87 -17.74 -10.03
C GLU A 69 0.43 -17.20 -9.40
N ASP A 70 1.07 -16.22 -10.05
CA ASP A 70 2.27 -15.54 -9.53
C ASP A 70 1.97 -14.89 -8.16
N PHE A 71 0.82 -14.24 -8.00
CA PHE A 71 0.40 -13.63 -6.74
C PHE A 71 0.21 -14.66 -5.63
N GLY A 72 -0.47 -15.77 -5.93
CA GLY A 72 -0.68 -16.86 -4.97
C GLY A 72 0.63 -17.48 -4.51
N GLN A 73 1.60 -17.66 -5.42
CA GLN A 73 2.94 -18.15 -5.10
C GLN A 73 3.70 -17.19 -4.19
N ILE A 74 3.70 -15.89 -4.51
CA ILE A 74 4.40 -14.88 -3.71
C ILE A 74 3.80 -14.79 -2.30
N MET A 75 2.47 -14.72 -2.20
CA MET A 75 1.77 -14.52 -0.93
C MET A 75 1.74 -15.76 -0.03
N ALA A 76 2.06 -16.95 -0.56
CA ALA A 76 2.21 -18.17 0.24
C ALA A 76 3.44 -18.13 1.15
N ASP A 77 4.45 -17.34 0.79
CA ASP A 77 5.65 -17.13 1.61
C ASP A 77 5.44 -15.95 2.58
N ARG A 78 5.51 -16.27 3.87
CA ARG A 78 5.38 -15.29 4.95
C ARG A 78 6.39 -14.15 4.84
N GLU A 79 7.60 -14.41 4.36
CA GLU A 79 8.61 -13.36 4.17
C GLU A 79 8.16 -12.32 3.15
N ASN A 80 7.47 -12.74 2.09
CA ASN A 80 6.98 -11.85 1.05
C ASN A 80 5.76 -11.04 1.52
N VAL A 81 4.92 -11.61 2.39
CA VAL A 81 3.85 -10.88 3.08
C VAL A 81 4.45 -9.77 3.96
N GLU A 82 5.51 -10.07 4.71
CA GLU A 82 6.22 -9.07 5.51
C GLU A 82 6.86 -7.99 4.64
N ARG A 83 7.50 -8.36 3.52
CA ARG A 83 8.06 -7.40 2.54
C ARG A 83 6.98 -6.46 2.00
N LEU A 84 5.81 -7.00 1.65
CA LEU A 84 4.69 -6.18 1.17
C LEU A 84 4.17 -5.24 2.25
N LEU A 85 4.03 -5.72 3.49
CA LEU A 85 3.59 -4.93 4.62
C LEU A 85 4.54 -3.74 4.87
N THR A 86 5.85 -3.99 4.98
CA THR A 86 6.85 -2.93 5.16
C THR A 86 6.80 -1.92 4.03
N LEU A 87 6.68 -2.38 2.78
CA LEU A 87 6.59 -1.48 1.63
C LEU A 87 5.35 -0.57 1.68
N LEU A 88 4.22 -1.06 2.20
CA LEU A 88 3.00 -0.27 2.37
C LEU A 88 3.12 0.71 3.55
N GLU A 89 3.71 0.30 4.66
CA GLU A 89 3.97 1.14 5.84
C GLU A 89 4.88 2.33 5.48
N ASP A 90 5.97 2.09 4.75
CA ASP A 90 6.89 3.13 4.27
C ASP A 90 6.17 4.17 3.39
N ARG A 91 5.29 3.70 2.49
CA ARG A 91 4.51 4.58 1.60
C ARG A 91 3.52 5.45 2.38
N GLU A 92 2.82 4.88 3.36
CA GLU A 92 1.91 5.66 4.20
C GLU A 92 2.67 6.71 5.02
N GLU A 93 3.85 6.38 5.55
CA GLU A 93 4.68 7.34 6.29
C GLU A 93 5.15 8.49 5.39
N ILE A 94 5.59 8.19 4.17
CA ILE A 94 5.99 9.20 3.17
C ILE A 94 4.81 10.12 2.86
N ARG A 95 3.62 9.55 2.60
CA ARG A 95 2.41 10.31 2.31
C ARG A 95 2.02 11.21 3.46
N ALA A 96 2.00 10.70 4.69
CA ALA A 96 1.68 11.47 5.89
C ALA A 96 2.66 12.63 6.12
N LYS A 97 3.96 12.41 5.88
CA LYS A 97 4.98 13.46 5.93
C LYS A 97 4.73 14.53 4.87
N GLN A 98 4.47 14.15 3.61
CA GLN A 98 4.18 15.09 2.53
C GLN A 98 2.97 15.97 2.85
N GLU A 99 1.87 15.38 3.30
CA GLU A 99 0.66 16.12 3.68
C GLU A 99 0.91 17.12 4.82
N LYS A 100 1.76 16.75 5.79
CA LYS A 100 2.13 17.65 6.89
C LYS A 100 2.99 18.82 6.39
N LEU A 101 4.00 18.54 5.57
CA LEU A 101 4.87 19.57 4.98
C LEU A 101 4.07 20.58 4.17
N GLU A 102 3.14 20.11 3.35
CA GLU A 102 2.27 20.98 2.54
C GLU A 102 1.38 21.87 3.42
N LYS A 103 0.78 21.31 4.49
CA LYS A 103 -0.04 22.07 5.44
C LYS A 103 0.78 23.16 6.16
N ASP A 104 2.02 22.86 6.53
CA ASP A 104 2.89 23.81 7.23
C ASP A 104 3.38 24.93 6.28
N GLN A 105 3.73 24.59 5.03
CA GLN A 105 4.03 25.59 3.99
C GLN A 105 2.86 26.53 3.74
N ASN A 106 1.65 25.99 3.55
CA ASN A 106 0.43 26.76 3.35
C ASN A 106 0.11 27.70 4.52
N LYS A 107 0.42 27.31 5.77
CA LYS A 107 0.27 28.18 6.94
C LYS A 107 1.30 29.32 6.95
N LEU A 108 2.55 29.01 6.65
CA LEU A 108 3.65 30.00 6.58
C LEU A 108 3.39 31.05 5.50
N GLU A 109 2.94 30.62 4.32
CA GLU A 109 2.59 31.53 3.21
C GLU A 109 1.42 32.46 3.59
N LYS A 110 0.36 31.92 4.22
CA LYS A 110 -0.76 32.72 4.72
C LYS A 110 -0.33 33.72 5.79
N ALA A 111 0.61 33.36 6.67
CA ALA A 111 1.15 34.25 7.69
C ALA A 111 1.98 35.39 7.06
N ARG A 112 2.88 35.06 6.12
CA ARG A 112 3.67 36.06 5.36
C ARG A 112 2.79 37.04 4.61
N THR A 113 1.80 36.54 3.88
CA THR A 113 0.85 37.37 3.12
C THR A 113 0.07 38.34 4.02
N LYS A 114 -0.31 37.91 5.23
CA LYS A 114 -0.98 38.78 6.21
C LYS A 114 -0.04 39.86 6.76
N LEU A 115 1.21 39.51 7.04
CA LEU A 115 2.22 40.48 7.50
C LEU A 115 2.51 41.54 6.42
N GLU A 116 2.69 41.14 5.16
CA GLU A 116 2.94 42.07 4.05
C GLU A 116 1.77 43.04 3.81
N LYS A 117 0.52 42.56 3.92
CA LYS A 117 -0.68 43.40 3.83
C LYS A 117 -0.86 44.33 5.04
N GLY A 118 -0.38 43.92 6.22
CA GLY A 118 -0.37 44.72 7.43
C GLY A 118 0.61 45.90 7.35
N HIS A 119 1.84 45.66 6.88
CA HIS A 119 2.85 46.72 6.74
C HIS A 119 2.44 47.80 5.72
N LYS A 120 1.88 47.40 4.57
CA LYS A 120 1.36 48.36 3.56
C LYS A 120 0.20 49.25 4.03
N LYS A 121 -0.48 48.91 5.14
CA LYS A 121 -1.57 49.71 5.72
C LYS A 121 -1.09 50.74 6.75
N ILE A 122 0.14 50.63 7.23
CA ILE A 122 0.73 51.52 8.23
C ILE A 122 1.51 52.66 7.54
N ASP A 123 2.02 52.41 6.33
CA ASP A 123 2.83 53.35 5.54
C ASP A 123 2.02 54.27 4.60
N ASN A 124 0.69 54.29 4.67
CA ASN A 124 -0.21 55.11 3.82
C ASN A 124 -1.33 55.73 4.65
#